data_AF-A0A1F4DX40-F1
#
_entry.id   AF-A0A1F4DX40-F1
#
_cell.length_a   1.000
_cell.length_b   1.000
_cell.length_c   1.000
_cell.angle_alpha   90.00
_cell.angle_beta   90.00
_cell.angle_gamma   90.00
#
_symmetry.space_group_name_H-M   'P 1'
#
loop_
_entity.id
_entity.type
_entity.pdbx_description
1 polymer ?
#
loop_
_entity_poly.entity_id
_entity_poly.type
_entity_poly.pdbx_seq_one_letter_code
_entity_poly.pdbx_strand_id
1 'polypeptide(L)'
;MMTCHDVSTLVSTAGLPDAPFLRKLGVHMHLAMCRHCRAFRRQVETIARAARAAGLAFERELPQDFESRIVQRLRPHGEGV
;
A
#
# COMPACT_ATOMS: atom_id res chain seq x y z
N MET A 1 -22.70 9.51 -4.09
CA MET A 1 -21.68 9.97 -5.06
C MET A 1 -20.31 9.71 -4.47
N MET A 2 -19.47 8.89 -5.10
CA MET A 2 -18.06 8.80 -4.67
C MET A 2 -17.31 10.02 -5.16
N THR A 3 -16.55 10.64 -4.25
CA THR A 3 -15.72 11.80 -4.57
C THR A 3 -14.33 11.37 -5.04
N CYS A 4 -13.61 12.30 -5.68
CA CYS A 4 -12.20 12.07 -6.03
C CYS A 4 -11.36 11.71 -4.80
N HIS A 5 -11.65 12.31 -3.64
CA HIS A 5 -10.96 12.06 -2.38
C HIS A 5 -11.18 10.61 -1.89
N ASP A 6 -12.41 10.11 -1.96
CA ASP A 6 -12.71 8.73 -1.56
C ASP A 6 -11.96 7.72 -2.42
N VAL A 7 -11.90 7.99 -3.74
CA VAL A 7 -11.20 7.16 -4.71
C VAL A 7 -9.69 7.22 -4.48
N SER A 8 -9.11 8.40 -4.28
CA SER A 8 -7.66 8.52 -4.03
C SER A 8 -7.24 7.81 -2.75
N THR A 9 -8.04 7.91 -1.69
CA THR A 9 -7.79 7.23 -0.42
C THR A 9 -7.81 5.72 -0.62
N LEU A 10 -8.88 5.18 -1.22
CA LEU A 10 -9.02 3.74 -1.45
C LEU A 10 -7.93 3.16 -2.36
N VAL A 11 -7.51 3.92 -3.38
CA VAL A 11 -6.43 3.52 -4.29
C VAL A 11 -5.07 3.51 -3.59
N SER A 12 -4.83 4.42 -2.64
CA SER A 12 -3.54 4.57 -1.96
C SER A 12 -3.36 3.59 -0.80
N THR A 13 -4.43 3.23 -0.10
CA THR A 13 -4.36 2.37 1.09
C THR A 13 -4.43 0.88 0.78
N ALA A 14 -4.38 0.49 -0.50
CA ALA A 14 -4.63 -0.87 -0.95
C ALA A 14 -5.95 -1.46 -0.42
N GLY A 15 -6.93 -0.62 -0.06
CA GLY A 15 -8.22 -1.06 0.51
C GLY A 15 -9.23 -1.55 -0.53
N LEU A 16 -8.87 -1.57 -1.82
CA LEU A 16 -9.75 -2.04 -2.89
C LEU A 16 -10.06 -3.55 -2.85
N PRO A 17 -9.11 -4.46 -2.61
CA PRO A 17 -9.34 -5.91 -2.59
C PRO A 17 -10.35 -6.33 -1.54
N ASP A 18 -10.30 -5.72 -0.35
CA ASP A 18 -11.17 -6.03 0.80
C ASP A 18 -12.48 -5.22 0.81
N ALA A 19 -12.66 -4.31 -0.16
CA ALA A 19 -13.86 -3.49 -0.23
C ALA A 19 -15.10 -4.31 -0.67
N PRO A 20 -16.29 -3.99 -0.13
CA PRO A 20 -17.56 -4.53 -0.62
C PRO A 20 -17.74 -4.29 -2.13
N PHE A 21 -18.42 -5.22 -2.81
CA PHE A 21 -18.59 -5.20 -4.27
C PHE A 21 -19.16 -3.87 -4.80
N LEU A 22 -20.15 -3.29 -4.11
CA LEU A 22 -20.72 -1.98 -4.44
C LEU A 22 -19.68 -0.85 -4.42
N ARG A 23 -18.73 -0.89 -3.48
CA ARG A 23 -17.64 0.09 -3.38
C ARG A 23 -16.65 -0.07 -4.53
N LYS A 24 -16.31 -1.32 -4.89
CA LYS A 24 -15.47 -1.60 -6.07
C LYS A 24 -16.11 -1.03 -7.34
N LEU A 25 -17.41 -1.28 -7.54
CA LEU A 25 -18.14 -0.78 -8.70
C LEU A 25 -18.14 0.76 -8.76
N GLY A 26 -18.36 1.44 -7.62
CA GLY A 26 -18.29 2.89 -7.53
C GLY A 26 -16.92 3.47 -7.91
N VAL A 27 -15.83 2.83 -7.49
CA VAL A 27 -14.46 3.19 -7.89
C VAL A 27 -14.28 3.03 -9.40
N HIS A 28 -14.69 1.89 -9.97
CA HIS A 28 -14.56 1.63 -11.41
C HIS A 28 -15.33 2.65 -12.24
N MET A 29 -16.56 2.98 -11.84
CA MET A 29 -17.37 4.01 -12.48
C MET A 29 -16.67 5.38 -12.42
N HIS A 30 -16.15 5.76 -11.24
CA HIS A 30 -15.46 7.03 -11.09
C HIS A 30 -14.18 7.11 -11.94
N LEU A 31 -13.40 6.03 -12.04
CA LEU A 31 -12.22 5.95 -12.91
C LEU A 31 -12.57 6.01 -14.41
N ALA A 32 -13.77 5.55 -14.79
CA ALA A 32 -14.27 5.66 -16.16
C ALA A 32 -14.58 7.12 -16.54
N MET A 33 -15.11 7.92 -15.60
CA MET A 33 -15.52 9.32 -15.84
C MET A 33 -14.45 10.36 -15.51
N CYS A 34 -13.54 10.11 -14.56
CA CYS A 34 -12.58 11.08 -14.07
C CYS A 34 -11.16 10.80 -14.59
N ARG A 35 -10.64 11.69 -15.44
CA ARG A 35 -9.27 11.59 -15.98
C ARG A 35 -8.19 11.66 -14.90
N HIS A 36 -8.40 12.48 -13.86
CA HIS A 36 -7.41 12.73 -12.81
C HIS A 36 -7.23 11.49 -11.93
N CYS A 37 -8.32 10.87 -11.49
CA CYS A 37 -8.25 9.64 -10.73
C CYS A 37 -7.67 8.48 -11.55
N ARG A 38 -7.89 8.46 -12.87
CA ARG A 38 -7.24 7.49 -13.76
C ARG A 38 -5.72 7.70 -13.85
N ALA A 39 -5.27 8.94 -13.98
CA ALA A 39 -3.85 9.28 -13.99
C ALA A 39 -3.20 8.94 -12.63
N PHE A 40 -3.85 9.32 -11.53
CA PHE A 40 -3.40 9.01 -10.17
C PHE A 40 -3.23 7.51 -9.95
N ARG A 41 -4.23 6.70 -10.33
CA ARG A 41 -4.15 5.23 -10.24
C ARG A 41 -2.92 4.68 -10.99
N ARG A 42 -2.65 5.17 -12.20
CA ARG A 42 -1.47 4.75 -12.98
C ARG A 42 -0.15 5.12 -12.29
N GLN A 43 -0.09 6.28 -11.64
CA GLN A 43 1.09 6.70 -10.86
C GLN A 43 1.31 5.77 -9.67
N VAL A 44 0.26 5.50 -8.88
CA VAL A 44 0.32 4.59 -7.73
C VAL A 44 0.72 3.18 -8.15
N GLU A 45 0.15 2.63 -9.23
CA GLU A 45 0.53 1.33 -9.77
C GLU A 45 2.00 1.29 -10.23
N THR A 46 2.52 2.39 -10.78
CA THR A 46 3.92 2.50 -11.21
C THR A 46 4.86 2.53 -10.01
N ILE A 47 4.55 3.32 -8.98
CA ILE A 47 5.31 3.34 -7.72
C ILE A 47 5.29 1.95 -7.07
N ALA A 48 4.13 1.31 -6.99
CA ALA A 48 3.99 -0.02 -6.39
C ALA A 48 4.81 -1.10 -7.13
N ARG A 49 4.86 -1.03 -8.47
CA ARG A 49 5.72 -1.91 -9.27
C ARG A 49 7.20 -1.64 -9.02
N ALA A 50 7.62 -0.37 -9.01
CA ALA A 50 9.01 0.00 -8.72
C ALA A 50 9.44 -0.44 -7.31
N ALA A 51 8.58 -0.26 -6.32
CA ALA A 51 8.82 -0.70 -4.94
C ALA A 51 8.99 -2.22 -4.84
N ARG A 52 8.12 -2.99 -5.50
CA ARG A 52 8.25 -4.46 -5.55
C ARG A 52 9.52 -4.89 -6.27
N ALA A 53 9.84 -4.29 -7.41
CA ALA A 53 11.06 -4.59 -8.16
C ALA A 53 12.32 -4.27 -7.33
N ALA A 54 12.32 -3.14 -6.62
CA ALA A 54 13.39 -2.80 -5.68
C ALA A 54 13.49 -3.84 -4.57
N GLY A 55 12.36 -4.24 -3.96
CA GLY A 55 12.32 -5.29 -2.93
C GLY A 55 12.93 -6.62 -3.38
N LEU A 56 12.61 -7.08 -4.59
CA LEU A 56 13.19 -8.30 -5.18
C LEU A 56 14.70 -8.14 -5.42
N ALA A 57 15.17 -6.96 -5.83
CA ALA A 57 16.62 -6.70 -5.94
C ALA A 57 17.35 -6.72 -4.58
N PHE A 58 16.60 -6.56 -3.48
CA PHE A 58 17.09 -6.71 -2.11
C PHE A 58 16.88 -8.10 -1.52
N GLU A 59 16.49 -9.12 -2.30
CA GLU A 59 16.54 -10.54 -1.91
C GLU A 59 17.99 -11.03 -1.77
N ARG A 60 18.77 -10.35 -0.93
CA ARG A 60 19.87 -10.98 -0.23
C ARG A 60 19.25 -11.83 0.86
N GLU A 61 19.75 -13.05 0.99
CA GLU A 61 19.46 -13.91 2.14
C GLU A 61 19.64 -13.08 3.42
N LEU A 62 18.56 -12.96 4.20
CA LEU A 62 18.62 -12.15 5.40
C LEU A 62 19.68 -12.75 6.33
N PRO A 63 20.51 -11.92 6.99
CA PRO A 63 21.45 -12.42 7.98
C PRO A 63 20.72 -13.31 9.00
N GLN A 64 21.34 -14.42 9.42
CA GLN A 64 20.71 -15.38 10.33
C GLN A 64 20.25 -14.75 11.65
N ASP A 65 20.81 -13.60 12.02
CA ASP A 65 20.50 -12.80 13.22
C ASP A 65 19.47 -11.68 12.99
N PHE A 66 18.90 -11.55 11.77
CA PHE A 66 18.01 -10.45 11.41
C PHE A 66 16.77 -10.37 12.30
N GLU A 67 16.11 -11.51 12.53
CA GLU A 67 14.92 -11.58 13.40
C GLU A 67 15.27 -11.17 14.83
N SER A 68 16.37 -11.70 15.38
CA SER A 68 16.85 -11.38 16.72
C SER A 68 17.15 -9.88 16.87
N ARG A 69 17.72 -9.24 15.84
CA ARG A 69 18.00 -7.80 15.81
C ARG A 69 16.74 -6.94 15.76
N ILE A 70 15.71 -7.38 15.03
CA ILE A 70 14.41 -6.69 15.02
C ILE A 70 13.78 -6.77 16.41
N VAL A 71 13.71 -7.97 17.00
CA VAL A 71 13.14 -8.18 18.34
C VAL A 71 13.87 -7.34 19.39
N GLN A 72 15.20 -7.27 19.32
CA GLN A 72 15.98 -6.44 20.24
C GLN A 72 15.67 -4.94 20.10
N ARG A 73 15.39 -4.44 18.89
CA ARG A 73 15.04 -3.03 18.66
C ARG A 73 13.59 -2.70 18.96
N LEU A 74 12.68 -3.64 18.74
CA LEU A 74 11.26 -3.49 19.03
C LEU A 74 10.93 -3.73 20.51
N ARG A 75 11.83 -4.39 21.26
CA ARG A 75 11.72 -4.43 22.71
C ARG A 75 11.82 -3.00 23.24
N PRO A 76 10.77 -2.47 23.88
CA PRO A 76 10.78 -1.13 24.42
C PRO A 76 11.88 -1.03 25.50
N HIS A 77 12.71 0.01 25.41
CA HIS A 77 13.50 0.45 26.55
C HIS A 77 12.53 0.97 27.64
N GLY A 78 12.28 0.16 28.67
CA GLY A 78 11.81 0.63 29.98
C GLY A 78 10.39 0.23 30.37
N GLU A 79 10.25 -0.96 30.93
CA GLU A 79 9.54 -1.10 32.21
C GLU A 79 10.65 -1.28 33.26
N GLY A 80 11.01 -0.17 33.90
CA GLY A 80 11.86 -0.17 35.08
C GLY A 80 11.07 -0.65 36.28
N VAL A 81 11.75 -1.44 37.12
CA VAL A 81 11.61 -1.63 38.58
C VAL A 81 10.43 -0.93 39.25
#